data_AF-A0AA37LVX5-F1
#
_entry.id   AF-A0AA37LVX5-F1
#
_cell.length_a   1.000
_cell.length_b   1.000
_cell.length_c   1.000
_cell.angle_alpha   90.00
_cell.angle_beta   90.00
_cell.angle_gamma   90.00
#
_symmetry.space_group_name_H-M   'P 1'
#
loop_
_entity.id
_entity.type
_entity.pdbx_description
1 polymer ?
#
loop_
_entity_poly.entity_id
_entity_poly.type
_entity_poly.pdbx_seq_one_letter_code
_entity_poly.pdbx_strand_id
1 'polypeptide(L)'
;MDVQPFEDQPWGFTGVFDKNNGGGFLDEIYPTAAKAIWDFEGIYCTSRHIPHVKFAGLIHPGILGCAPSAEVLDTWNTREGELIAANKLERDVAKPPEPINVHAGGADDAVKEKVGKEGARTIPGRPEHGGNCE
;
A
#
# COMPACT_ATOMS: atom_id res chain seq x y z
N MET A 1 -4.68 -9.80 22.57
CA MET A 1 -4.83 -9.49 21.13
C MET A 1 -4.97 -7.98 21.05
N ASP A 2 -3.89 -7.29 20.70
CA ASP A 2 -3.81 -5.83 20.64
C ASP A 2 -2.77 -5.45 19.59
N VAL A 3 -2.89 -4.26 19.01
CA VAL A 3 -1.94 -3.72 18.02
C VAL A 3 -1.36 -2.45 18.61
N GLN A 4 -0.05 -2.44 18.82
CA GLN A 4 0.68 -1.33 19.41
C GLN A 4 1.91 -1.00 18.55
N PRO A 5 2.32 0.28 18.50
CA PRO A 5 3.59 0.64 17.89
C PRO A 5 4.76 -0.01 18.66
N PHE A 6 5.92 -0.09 18.01
CA PHE A 6 7.15 -0.46 18.74
C PHE A 6 7.49 0.61 19.78
N GLU A 7 7.91 0.18 20.97
CA GLU A 7 8.18 1.07 22.11
C GLU A 7 9.27 2.11 21.82
N ASP A 8 10.25 1.74 20.99
CA ASP A 8 11.36 2.60 20.57
C ASP A 8 11.04 3.44 19.32
N GLN A 9 9.86 3.27 18.72
CA GLN A 9 9.38 4.00 17.55
C GLN A 9 7.95 4.54 17.74
N PRO A 10 7.70 5.39 18.76
CA PRO A 10 6.38 5.93 19.05
C PRO A 10 6.04 7.10 18.12
N TRP A 11 6.19 6.91 16.81
CA TRP A 11 5.86 7.91 15.80
C TRP A 11 5.46 7.25 14.47
N GLY A 12 4.73 7.99 13.65
CA GLY A 12 4.29 7.58 12.32
C GLY A 12 4.27 8.76 11.34
N PHE A 13 3.79 8.52 10.13
CA PHE A 13 3.72 9.56 9.10
C PHE A 13 2.45 9.48 8.28
N THR A 14 2.06 10.63 7.73
CA THR A 14 1.15 10.73 6.60
C THR A 14 1.88 11.44 5.48
N GLY A 15 1.66 11.01 4.24
CA GLY A 15 2.28 11.60 3.06
C GLY A 15 1.26 11.88 1.97
N VAL A 16 1.58 12.86 1.15
CA VAL A 16 1.03 13.02 -0.19
C VAL A 16 2.16 12.66 -1.15
N PHE A 17 1.90 11.76 -2.10
CA PHE A 17 2.88 11.43 -3.13
C PHE A 17 2.91 12.49 -4.22
N ASP A 18 4.06 12.62 -4.89
CA ASP A 18 4.12 13.43 -6.11
C ASP A 18 3.19 12.82 -7.18
N LYS A 19 2.52 13.66 -7.97
CA LYS A 19 1.59 13.19 -9.01
C LYS A 19 2.24 12.24 -10.01
N ASN A 20 3.55 12.36 -10.23
CA ASN A 20 4.29 11.51 -11.16
C ASN A 20 4.95 10.29 -10.48
N ASN A 21 4.72 10.11 -9.17
CA ASN A 21 5.26 9.00 -8.39
C ASN A 21 4.26 8.49 -7.34
N GLY A 22 3.14 7.97 -7.82
CA GLY A 22 2.07 7.39 -7.00
C GLY A 22 0.78 8.19 -7.04
N GLY A 23 0.88 9.53 -6.96
CA GLY A 23 -0.27 10.42 -6.96
C GLY A 23 -1.21 10.22 -5.77
N GLY A 24 -2.46 10.60 -5.93
CA GLY A 24 -3.46 10.49 -4.89
C GLY A 24 -4.79 11.13 -5.27
N PHE A 25 -5.78 11.02 -4.39
CA PHE A 25 -7.15 11.46 -4.71
C PHE A 25 -7.25 12.95 -5.11
N LEU A 26 -6.38 13.81 -4.58
CA LEU A 26 -6.36 15.25 -4.85
C LEU A 26 -5.07 15.73 -5.52
N ASP A 27 -4.36 14.86 -6.25
CA ASP A 27 -3.06 15.18 -6.86
C ASP A 27 -3.12 16.25 -7.97
N GLU A 28 -4.29 16.49 -8.56
CA GLU A 28 -4.52 17.65 -9.45
C GLU A 28 -4.46 19.00 -8.71
N ILE A 29 -4.80 19.00 -7.42
CA ILE A 29 -4.82 20.20 -6.56
C ILE A 29 -3.50 20.32 -5.78
N TYR A 30 -2.98 19.19 -5.30
CA TYR A 30 -1.74 19.10 -4.51
C TYR A 30 -0.73 18.18 -5.22
N PRO A 31 -0.09 18.62 -6.31
CA PRO A 31 0.69 17.75 -7.18
C PRO A 31 2.07 17.37 -6.64
N THR A 32 2.57 18.10 -5.64
CA THR A 32 3.91 17.91 -5.08
C THR A 32 3.86 17.07 -3.82
N ALA A 33 4.89 16.24 -3.63
CA ALA A 33 5.01 15.44 -2.41
C ALA A 33 5.04 16.31 -1.13
N ALA A 34 4.35 15.84 -0.10
CA ALA A 34 4.30 16.47 1.22
C ALA A 34 4.30 15.40 2.33
N LYS A 35 4.65 15.79 3.55
CA LYS A 35 4.72 14.86 4.68
C LYS A 35 4.39 15.55 6.01
N ALA A 36 3.62 14.85 6.84
CA ALA A 36 3.45 15.16 8.25
C ALA A 36 3.94 13.97 9.09
N ILE A 37 4.66 14.25 10.16
CA ILE A 37 5.07 13.27 11.18
C ILE A 37 4.17 13.41 12.40
N TRP A 38 3.77 12.27 12.94
CA TRP A 38 2.89 12.13 14.09
C TRP A 38 3.65 11.48 15.23
N ASP A 39 3.61 12.08 16.41
CA ASP A 39 4.18 11.53 17.64
C ASP A 39 3.06 10.86 18.46
N PHE A 40 3.31 9.67 19.00
CA PHE A 40 2.33 8.85 19.73
C PHE A 40 2.49 9.03 21.25
N GLU A 41 1.39 9.38 21.93
CA GLU A 41 1.31 9.64 23.37
C GLU A 41 0.23 8.75 23.99
N GLY A 42 0.58 7.51 24.34
CA GLY A 42 -0.40 6.50 24.73
C GLY A 42 -1.37 6.23 23.58
N ILE A 43 -2.67 6.44 23.81
CA ILE A 43 -3.70 6.26 22.76
C ILE A 43 -3.86 7.49 21.84
N TYR A 44 -3.17 8.59 22.12
CA TYR A 44 -3.30 9.84 21.37
C TYR A 44 -2.16 10.03 20.38
N CYS A 45 -2.37 10.87 19.37
CA CYS A 45 -1.27 11.38 18.55
C CYS A 45 -1.37 12.90 18.32
N THR A 46 -0.22 13.52 18.10
CA THR A 46 -0.09 14.94 17.73
C THR A 46 0.90 15.09 16.57
N SER A 47 0.90 16.24 15.88
CA SER A 47 1.85 16.52 14.81
C SER A 47 2.42 17.93 14.95
N ARG A 48 3.75 18.03 14.95
CA ARG A 48 4.46 19.33 14.90
C ARG A 48 4.17 20.14 13.63
N HIS A 49 3.63 19.51 12.59
CA HIS A 49 3.28 20.16 11.32
C HIS A 49 1.84 20.66 11.29
N ILE A 50 0.98 20.16 12.18
CA ILE A 50 -0.45 20.47 12.22
C ILE A 50 -0.79 20.92 13.65
N PRO A 51 -0.59 22.21 13.96
CA PRO A 51 -0.74 22.71 15.33
C PRO A 51 -2.18 22.56 15.83
N HIS A 52 -2.31 22.40 17.14
CA HIS A 52 -3.60 22.31 17.86
C HIS A 52 -4.44 21.06 17.56
N VAL A 53 -3.89 20.07 16.83
CA VAL A 53 -4.55 18.78 16.59
C VAL A 53 -4.00 17.72 17.54
N LYS A 54 -4.92 17.13 18.32
CA LYS A 54 -4.69 15.94 19.15
C LYS A 54 -5.94 15.07 19.09
N PHE A 55 -5.77 13.79 18.76
CA PHE A 55 -6.89 12.85 18.69
C PHE A 55 -6.47 11.44 19.12
N ALA A 56 -7.44 10.62 19.54
CA ALA A 56 -7.23 9.23 19.88
C ALA A 56 -7.14 8.37 18.60
N GLY A 57 -6.16 7.48 18.52
CA GLY A 57 -5.94 6.62 17.36
C GLY A 57 -7.04 5.56 17.22
N LEU A 58 -7.53 5.37 16.00
CA LEU A 58 -8.27 4.18 15.61
C LEU A 58 -7.28 3.18 15.00
N ILE A 59 -6.59 2.43 15.85
CA ILE A 59 -5.50 1.55 15.42
C ILE A 59 -6.09 0.34 14.68
N HIS A 60 -5.69 0.12 13.43
CA HIS A 60 -6.15 -0.97 12.59
C HIS A 60 -5.06 -1.41 11.59
N PRO A 61 -5.05 -2.68 11.17
CA PRO A 61 -4.18 -3.12 10.08
C PRO A 61 -4.74 -2.66 8.74
N GLY A 62 -4.02 -1.80 8.02
CA GLY A 62 -4.41 -1.41 6.66
C GLY A 62 -4.31 -2.54 5.63
N ILE A 63 -3.42 -3.52 5.86
CA ILE A 63 -3.25 -4.71 5.01
C ILE A 63 -3.36 -5.97 5.85
N LEU A 64 -4.36 -6.81 5.55
CA LEU A 64 -4.52 -8.14 6.14
C LEU A 64 -5.23 -9.08 5.16
N GLY A 65 -4.67 -10.27 4.97
CA GLY A 65 -5.28 -11.28 4.09
C GLY A 65 -4.50 -12.58 4.07
N CYS A 66 -5.02 -13.55 3.32
CA CYS A 66 -4.38 -14.84 3.08
C CYS A 66 -3.78 -14.90 1.68
N ALA A 67 -2.85 -15.83 1.46
CA ALA A 67 -2.32 -16.09 0.12
C ALA A 67 -3.45 -16.56 -0.83
N PRO A 68 -3.51 -16.06 -2.08
CA PRO A 68 -4.48 -16.54 -3.06
C PRO A 68 -4.13 -17.95 -3.56
N SER A 69 -5.12 -18.63 -4.15
CA SER A 69 -4.87 -19.77 -5.03
C SER A 69 -4.26 -19.30 -6.35
N ALA A 70 -3.71 -20.24 -7.12
CA ALA A 70 -3.17 -19.94 -8.46
C ALA A 70 -4.24 -19.39 -9.42
N GLU A 71 -5.47 -19.92 -9.37
CA GLU A 71 -6.60 -19.46 -10.19
C GLU A 71 -7.02 -18.02 -9.86
N VAL A 72 -7.06 -17.69 -8.57
CA VAL A 72 -7.39 -16.34 -8.11
C VAL A 72 -6.29 -15.35 -8.52
N LEU A 73 -5.01 -15.73 -8.39
CA LEU A 73 -3.89 -14.93 -8.84
C LEU A 73 -3.94 -14.67 -10.36
N ASP A 74 -4.23 -15.70 -11.15
CA ASP A 74 -4.36 -15.58 -12.60
C ASP A 74 -5.52 -14.65 -13.02
N THR A 75 -6.65 -14.75 -12.31
CA THR A 75 -7.82 -13.87 -12.50
C THR A 75 -7.44 -12.40 -12.24
N TRP A 76 -6.68 -12.13 -11.18
CA TRP A 76 -6.23 -10.78 -10.85
C TRP A 76 -5.30 -10.21 -11.91
N ASN A 77 -4.28 -10.97 -12.28
CA ASN A 77 -3.30 -10.54 -13.28
C ASN A 77 -3.97 -10.29 -14.63
N THR A 78 -4.92 -11.14 -15.04
CA THR A 78 -5.67 -10.98 -16.27
C THR A 78 -6.51 -9.70 -16.25
N ARG A 79 -7.39 -9.53 -15.26
CA ARG A 79 -8.30 -8.36 -15.22
C ARG A 79 -7.56 -7.03 -15.03
N GLU A 80 -6.50 -7.01 -14.22
CA GLU A 80 -5.69 -5.81 -13.98
C GLU A 80 -4.84 -5.48 -15.22
N GLY A 81 -4.34 -6.50 -15.93
CA GLY A 81 -3.65 -6.33 -17.21
C GLY A 81 -4.57 -5.80 -18.31
N GLU A 82 -5.80 -6.31 -18.42
CA GLU A 82 -6.81 -5.81 -19.36
C GLU A 82 -7.18 -4.34 -19.08
N LEU A 83 -7.30 -3.97 -17.80
CA LEU A 83 -7.55 -2.58 -17.40
C LEU A 83 -6.41 -1.66 -17.84
N ILE A 84 -5.15 -2.08 -17.64
CA ILE A 84 -3.97 -1.34 -18.10
C ILE A 84 -3.99 -1.18 -19.63
N ALA A 85 -4.27 -2.26 -20.37
CA ALA A 85 -4.30 -2.24 -21.83
C ALA A 85 -5.43 -1.36 -22.40
N ALA A 86 -6.56 -1.28 -21.71
CA ALA A 86 -7.70 -0.43 -22.10
C ALA A 86 -7.55 1.05 -21.70
N ASN A 87 -6.61 1.36 -20.80
CA ASN A 87 -6.45 2.70 -20.25
C ASN A 87 -5.99 3.71 -21.31
N LYS A 88 -6.63 4.88 -21.32
CA LYS A 88 -6.28 6.02 -22.19
C LYS A 88 -5.89 7.27 -21.42
N LEU A 89 -5.87 7.19 -20.09
CA LEU A 89 -5.52 8.30 -19.22
C LEU A 89 -4.00 8.41 -19.11
N GLU A 90 -3.50 9.63 -18.87
CA GLU A 90 -2.09 9.89 -18.55
C GLU A 90 -1.77 9.56 -17.07
N ARG A 91 -2.31 8.46 -16.56
CA ARG A 91 -2.04 7.96 -15.20
C ARG A 91 -2.17 6.45 -15.14
N ASP A 92 -1.45 5.84 -14.19
CA ASP A 92 -1.55 4.42 -13.92
C ASP A 92 -2.88 4.08 -13.27
N VAL A 93 -3.55 3.03 -13.77
CA VAL A 93 -4.84 2.54 -13.25
C VAL A 93 -4.72 1.19 -12.51
N ALA A 94 -3.60 0.50 -12.67
CA ALA A 94 -3.23 -0.72 -11.97
C ALA A 94 -1.70 -0.89 -12.06
N LYS A 95 -1.13 -1.78 -11.25
CA LYS A 95 0.30 -2.10 -11.28
C LYS A 95 0.48 -3.60 -11.56
N PRO A 96 1.10 -3.97 -12.70
CA PRO A 96 1.31 -5.38 -13.04
C PRO A 96 2.36 -6.01 -12.11
N PRO A 97 2.53 -7.35 -12.15
CA PRO A 97 3.70 -8.00 -11.58
C PRO A 97 5.00 -7.30 -11.99
N GLU A 98 5.92 -7.15 -11.03
CA GLU A 98 7.17 -6.40 -11.20
C GLU A 98 8.31 -7.21 -10.57
N PRO A 99 9.27 -7.73 -11.36
CA PRO A 99 10.38 -8.53 -10.84
C PRO A 99 11.38 -7.71 -10.00
N ILE A 100 11.38 -6.38 -10.11
CA ILE A 100 12.26 -5.51 -9.33
C ILE A 100 11.78 -5.43 -7.87
N ASN A 101 12.73 -5.57 -6.93
CA ASN A 101 12.50 -5.49 -5.47
C ASN A 101 11.55 -6.54 -4.88
N VAL A 102 11.36 -7.67 -5.55
CA VAL A 102 10.55 -8.79 -5.06
C VAL A 102 11.20 -9.42 -3.82
N HIS A 103 10.39 -9.68 -2.80
CA HIS A 103 10.79 -10.43 -1.61
C HIS A 103 9.85 -11.62 -1.39
N ALA A 104 10.31 -12.83 -1.70
CA ALA A 104 9.52 -14.06 -1.64
C ALA A 104 9.64 -14.82 -0.29
N GLY A 105 10.02 -14.13 0.78
CA GLY A 105 10.20 -14.75 2.09
C GLY A 105 11.43 -15.66 2.11
N GLY A 106 11.28 -16.89 2.62
CA GLY A 106 12.34 -17.91 2.66
C GLY A 106 12.44 -18.77 1.39
N ALA A 107 11.81 -18.36 0.29
CA ALA A 107 11.86 -19.13 -0.96
C ALA A 107 13.22 -19.05 -1.65
N ASP A 108 13.54 -20.05 -2.47
CA ASP A 108 14.75 -20.06 -3.29
C ASP A 108 14.68 -19.09 -4.48
N ASP A 109 15.80 -18.94 -5.19
CA ASP A 109 15.92 -17.99 -6.31
C ASP A 109 14.97 -18.32 -7.47
N ALA A 110 14.71 -19.60 -7.75
CA ALA A 110 13.82 -20.00 -8.84
C ALA A 110 12.36 -19.65 -8.53
N VAL A 111 11.92 -19.87 -7.28
CA VAL A 111 10.60 -19.47 -6.82
C VAL A 111 10.49 -17.95 -6.73
N LYS A 112 11.52 -17.25 -6.24
CA LYS A 112 11.55 -15.79 -6.21
C LYS A 112 11.45 -15.18 -7.60
N GLU A 113 12.14 -15.74 -8.59
CA GLU A 113 12.03 -15.32 -9.99
C GLU A 113 10.61 -15.52 -10.53
N LYS A 114 9.99 -16.67 -10.24
CA LYS A 114 8.60 -16.93 -10.60
C LYS A 114 7.63 -15.93 -9.95
N VAL A 115 7.76 -15.70 -8.64
CA VAL A 115 6.97 -14.70 -7.91
C VAL A 115 7.17 -13.30 -8.50
N GLY A 116 8.37 -12.96 -8.96
CA GLY A 116 8.58 -11.66 -9.60
C GLY A 116 7.87 -11.48 -10.94
N LYS A 117 7.71 -12.56 -11.71
CA LYS A 117 7.03 -12.53 -13.02
C LYS A 117 5.52 -12.59 -12.90
N GLU A 118 5.00 -13.30 -11.89
CA GLU A 118 3.58 -13.66 -11.79
C GLU A 118 2.89 -13.07 -10.55
N GLY A 119 3.65 -12.65 -9.53
CA GLY A 119 3.12 -12.20 -8.25
C GLY A 119 2.44 -10.84 -8.35
N ALA A 120 1.14 -10.82 -8.07
CA ALA A 120 0.35 -9.60 -8.04
C ALA A 120 0.86 -8.63 -6.97
N ARG A 121 0.84 -7.33 -7.27
CA ARG A 121 1.23 -6.28 -6.32
C ARG A 121 0.22 -6.23 -5.17
N THR A 122 0.70 -5.88 -3.98
CA THR A 122 -0.11 -5.75 -2.74
C THR A 122 -0.76 -4.37 -2.58
N ILE A 123 -0.88 -3.61 -3.67
CA ILE A 123 -1.41 -2.24 -3.66
C ILE A 123 -2.94 -2.22 -3.55
N PRO A 124 -3.73 -2.94 -4.38
CA PRO A 124 -5.17 -2.92 -4.24
C PRO A 124 -5.66 -3.95 -3.21
N GLY A 125 -6.72 -3.59 -2.50
CA GLY A 125 -7.58 -4.56 -1.85
C GLY A 125 -8.33 -5.36 -2.90
N ARG A 126 -8.52 -6.65 -2.64
CA ARG A 126 -9.20 -7.57 -3.56
C ARG A 126 -10.33 -8.29 -2.82
N PRO A 127 -11.55 -8.33 -3.38
CA PRO A 127 -12.72 -8.86 -2.68
C PRO A 127 -12.57 -10.34 -2.31
N GLU A 128 -11.73 -11.09 -3.03
CA GLU A 128 -11.56 -12.52 -2.81
C GLU A 128 -10.78 -12.86 -1.52
N HIS A 129 -9.90 -11.97 -1.05
CA HIS A 129 -9.02 -12.29 0.09
C HIS A 129 -8.76 -11.12 1.06
N GLY A 130 -9.37 -9.96 0.84
CA GLY A 130 -9.03 -8.73 1.55
C GLY A 130 -7.74 -8.12 1.02
N GLY A 131 -6.66 -8.17 1.79
CA GLY A 131 -5.40 -7.52 1.44
C GLY A 131 -5.41 -6.07 1.89
N ASN A 132 -5.07 -5.13 0.98
CA ASN A 132 -5.02 -3.70 1.29
C ASN A 132 -6.38 -3.02 1.10
N CYS A 133 -7.28 -3.15 2.08
CA CYS A 133 -8.68 -2.71 1.94
C CYS A 133 -8.93 -1.22 2.20
N GLU A 134 -7.90 -0.44 2.48
CA GLU A 134 -7.96 1.02 2.69
C GLU A 134 -7.81 1.82 1.39
#